data_AF-A0A833GXP6-F1
#
_entry.id   AF-A0A833GXP6-F1
#
_cell.length_a   1.000
_cell.length_b   1.000
_cell.length_c   1.000
_cell.angle_alpha   90.00
_cell.angle_beta   90.00
_cell.angle_gamma   90.00
#
_symmetry.space_group_name_H-M   'P 1'
#
loop_
_entity.id
_entity.type
_entity.pdbx_description
1 polymer ?
#
loop_
_entity_poly.entity_id
_entity_poly.type
_entity_poly.pdbx_seq_one_letter_code
_entity_poly.pdbx_strand_id
1 'polypeptide(L)'
;MTKGIRGHIVYSFRGPDYLKDDARCDDYMVMEFDPDKVDYSGLISDSFPKMVEAFECYSACIEKRDVVIRDFDKGVLEYERTGKEPNGRNTVFRINAVNFWDRELCKRAFRLSPADIVKRLTGEVESVSEFYDGVLLIVTSQILTTEEHEAIDARVRKLLRHKLFGFF
;
A
#
# COMPACT_ATOMS: atom_id res chain seq x y z
N MET A 1 -19.07 7.66 16.17
CA MET A 1 -17.62 7.81 15.94
C MET A 1 -17.24 9.27 16.18
N THR A 2 -16.21 9.51 17.00
CA THR A 2 -15.69 10.84 17.40
C THR A 2 -15.26 11.67 16.18
N LYS A 3 -15.42 12.99 16.24
CA LYS A 3 -14.80 13.92 15.28
C LYS A 3 -13.29 13.89 15.50
N GLY A 4 -12.52 13.40 14.53
CA GLY A 4 -11.06 13.46 14.56
C GLY A 4 -10.37 12.22 14.01
N ILE A 5 -9.04 12.28 14.03
CA ILE A 5 -8.14 11.19 13.68
C ILE A 5 -7.78 10.47 14.98
N ARG A 6 -7.79 9.14 14.98
CA ARG A 6 -7.20 8.33 16.06
C ARG A 6 -6.12 7.44 15.49
N GLY A 7 -5.10 7.13 16.26
CA GLY A 7 -4.06 6.24 15.78
C GLY A 7 -3.21 5.69 16.89
N HIS A 8 -2.34 4.76 16.52
CA HIS A 8 -1.32 4.20 17.39
C HIS A 8 -0.08 3.86 16.57
N ILE A 9 1.06 3.82 17.25
CA ILE A 9 2.34 3.37 16.70
C ILE A 9 2.80 2.21 17.56
N VAL A 10 3.32 1.16 16.91
CA VAL A 10 3.91 0.00 17.56
C VAL A 10 5.37 -0.08 17.15
N TYR A 11 6.23 -0.26 18.16
CA TYR A 11 7.65 -0.47 17.96
C TYR A 11 8.02 -1.89 18.37
N SER A 12 8.73 -2.58 17.49
CA SER A 12 9.31 -3.89 17.75
C SER A 12 10.53 -3.76 18.67
N PHE A 13 10.67 -4.73 19.59
CA PHE A 13 11.79 -4.76 20.53
C PHE A 13 13.13 -4.90 19.80
N ARG A 14 14.11 -4.04 20.12
CA ARG A 14 15.42 -3.97 19.42
C ARG A 14 16.53 -4.77 20.12
N GLY A 15 16.17 -5.85 20.81
CA GLY A 15 17.15 -6.71 21.47
C GLY A 15 18.01 -7.51 20.49
N PRO A 16 19.23 -7.92 20.89
CA PRO A 16 20.04 -8.85 20.12
C PRO A 16 19.25 -10.11 19.74
N ASP A 17 19.42 -10.57 18.48
CA ASP A 17 18.79 -11.77 17.91
C ASP A 17 17.24 -11.79 17.85
N TYR A 18 16.57 -10.70 18.22
CA TYR A 18 15.11 -10.62 18.17
C TYR A 18 14.59 -10.28 16.77
N LEU A 19 15.24 -9.31 16.10
CA LEU A 19 14.82 -8.84 14.79
C LEU A 19 15.23 -9.82 13.69
N LYS A 20 14.26 -10.24 12.90
CA LYS A 20 14.44 -11.07 11.71
C LYS A 20 13.96 -10.31 10.48
N ASP A 21 14.33 -10.78 9.29
CA ASP A 21 13.72 -10.28 8.05
C ASP A 21 12.30 -10.86 7.90
N ASP A 22 11.40 -10.37 8.75
CA ASP A 22 10.05 -10.85 8.95
C ASP A 22 9.13 -9.67 9.27
N ALA A 23 7.94 -9.63 8.66
CA ALA A 23 7.03 -8.50 8.81
C ALA A 23 6.53 -8.33 10.26
N ARG A 24 6.56 -9.40 11.07
CA ARG A 24 6.19 -9.36 12.49
C ARG A 24 7.20 -8.61 13.35
N CYS A 25 8.39 -8.32 12.81
CA CYS A 25 9.43 -7.52 13.45
C CYS A 25 9.43 -6.05 13.00
N ASP A 26 8.43 -5.64 12.22
CA ASP A 26 8.30 -4.26 11.75
C ASP A 26 7.74 -3.33 12.83
N ASP A 27 8.13 -2.07 12.74
CA ASP A 27 7.40 -0.99 13.39
C ASP A 27 6.27 -0.60 12.45
N TYR A 28 5.10 -0.28 13.00
CA TYR A 28 3.98 0.16 12.17
C TYR A 28 3.16 1.25 12.86
N MET A 29 2.53 2.07 12.04
CA MET A 29 1.62 3.12 12.45
C MET A 29 0.26 2.88 11.80
N VAL A 30 -0.81 2.95 12.58
CA VAL A 30 -2.18 2.93 12.08
C VAL A 30 -2.85 4.22 12.47
N MET A 31 -3.46 4.89 11.50
CA MET A 31 -4.34 6.03 11.70
C MET A 31 -5.70 5.74 11.08
N GLU A 32 -6.73 5.96 11.87
CA GLU A 32 -8.13 5.84 11.46
C GLU A 32 -8.77 7.22 11.45
N PHE A 33 -9.56 7.48 10.43
CA PHE A 33 -10.27 8.73 10.21
C PHE A 33 -11.62 8.44 9.53
N ASP A 34 -12.50 9.44 9.60
CA ASP A 34 -13.77 9.47 8.86
C ASP A 34 -13.57 10.39 7.65
N PRO A 35 -13.61 9.86 6.41
CA PRO A 35 -13.26 10.63 5.22
C PRO A 35 -14.22 11.80 4.97
N ASP A 36 -15.46 11.75 5.49
CA ASP A 36 -16.44 12.84 5.39
C ASP A 36 -16.20 13.96 6.42
N LYS A 37 -15.26 13.76 7.36
CA LYS A 37 -14.96 14.71 8.45
C LYS A 37 -13.54 15.26 8.41
N VAL A 38 -12.76 14.91 7.39
CA VAL A 38 -11.40 15.41 7.18
C VAL A 38 -11.26 15.97 5.77
N ASP A 39 -10.24 16.79 5.54
CA ASP A 39 -9.84 17.11 4.17
C ASP A 39 -9.14 15.90 3.56
N TYR A 40 -9.94 15.00 2.96
CA TYR A 40 -9.44 13.75 2.40
C TYR A 40 -8.49 13.99 1.22
N SER A 41 -8.73 15.03 0.42
CA SER A 41 -7.84 15.36 -0.70
C SER A 41 -6.48 15.87 -0.21
N GLY A 42 -6.48 16.76 0.79
CA GLY A 42 -5.25 17.21 1.46
C GLY A 42 -4.53 16.06 2.19
N LEU A 43 -5.27 15.13 2.80
CA LEU A 43 -4.71 13.93 3.42
C LEU A 43 -3.92 13.11 2.40
N ILE A 44 -4.48 12.85 1.22
CA ILE A 44 -3.83 12.05 0.18
C ILE A 44 -2.65 12.77 -0.47
N SER A 45 -2.85 14.03 -0.85
CA SER A 45 -1.89 14.76 -1.69
C SER A 45 -0.74 15.39 -0.91
N ASP A 46 -0.93 15.69 0.37
CA ASP A 46 0.06 16.39 1.19
C ASP A 46 0.47 15.58 2.43
N SER A 47 -0.48 15.15 3.25
CA SER A 47 -0.15 14.53 4.54
C SER A 47 0.39 13.11 4.41
N PHE A 48 -0.19 12.28 3.54
CA PHE A 48 0.22 10.89 3.35
C PHE A 48 1.69 10.75 2.90
N PRO A 49 2.17 11.48 1.86
CA PRO A 49 3.58 11.46 1.49
C PRO A 49 4.52 11.91 2.61
N LYS A 50 4.15 12.96 3.36
CA LYS A 50 4.94 13.43 4.51
C LYS A 50 5.03 12.38 5.62
N MET A 51 3.98 11.60 5.83
CA MET A 51 3.98 10.52 6.82
C MET A 51 4.85 9.34 6.36
N VAL A 52 4.85 9.03 5.06
CA VAL A 52 5.77 8.03 4.48
C VAL A 52 7.22 8.42 4.72
N GLU A 53 7.58 9.66 4.38
CA GLU A 53 8.94 10.18 4.58
C GLU A 53 9.31 10.22 6.07
N ALA A 54 8.44 10.75 6.93
CA ALA A 54 8.72 10.88 8.36
C ALA A 54 8.85 9.54 9.10
N PHE A 55 8.12 8.50 8.66
CA PHE A 55 8.19 7.17 9.26
C PHE A 55 9.24 6.28 8.58
N GLU A 56 9.80 6.71 7.45
CA GLU A 56 10.72 5.94 6.61
C GLU A 56 10.18 4.54 6.26
N CYS A 57 8.86 4.42 6.06
CA CYS A 57 8.23 3.12 5.82
C CYS A 57 8.64 2.53 4.46
N TYR A 58 8.72 1.21 4.36
CA TYR A 58 8.86 0.52 3.07
C TYR A 58 7.51 0.34 2.34
N SER A 59 6.40 0.48 3.08
CA SER A 59 5.03 0.31 2.58
C SER A 59 4.07 1.19 3.38
N ALA A 60 3.13 1.83 2.69
CA ALA A 60 1.99 2.50 3.31
C ALA A 60 0.77 2.42 2.40
N CYS A 61 -0.44 2.49 2.95
CA CYS A 61 -1.65 2.58 2.15
C CYS A 61 -2.79 3.27 2.91
N ILE A 62 -3.82 3.68 2.18
CA ILE A 62 -5.12 4.04 2.75
C ILE A 62 -6.11 2.93 2.40
N GLU A 63 -6.61 2.26 3.44
CA GLU A 63 -7.45 1.09 3.32
C GLU A 63 -8.84 1.33 3.93
N LYS A 64 -9.88 0.75 3.30
CA LYS A 64 -11.25 0.80 3.82
C LYS A 64 -11.47 -0.38 4.76
N ARG A 65 -11.85 -0.08 6.00
CA ARG A 65 -12.04 -1.08 7.07
C ARG A 65 -12.92 -2.27 6.67
N ASP A 66 -14.01 -2.02 5.95
CA ASP A 66 -14.93 -3.08 5.51
C ASP A 66 -14.25 -4.07 4.55
N VAL A 67 -13.38 -3.58 3.66
CA VAL A 67 -12.61 -4.42 2.73
C VAL A 67 -11.59 -5.25 3.50
N VAL A 68 -10.88 -4.65 4.45
CA VAL A 68 -9.90 -5.35 5.30
C VAL A 68 -10.57 -6.51 6.04
N ILE A 69 -11.75 -6.29 6.61
CA ILE A 69 -12.52 -7.33 7.31
C ILE A 69 -12.92 -8.46 6.35
N ARG A 70 -13.41 -8.14 5.15
CA ARG A 70 -13.79 -9.14 4.13
C ARG A 70 -12.60 -9.93 3.59
N ASP A 71 -11.43 -9.34 3.63
CA ASP A 71 -10.20 -9.94 3.12
C ASP A 71 -9.46 -10.78 4.15
N PHE A 72 -9.82 -10.71 5.42
CA PHE A 72 -9.11 -11.38 6.50
C PHE A 72 -8.92 -12.89 6.23
N ASP A 73 -10.02 -13.60 5.95
CA ASP A 73 -9.97 -15.05 5.68
C ASP A 73 -9.14 -15.37 4.42
N LYS A 74 -9.20 -14.52 3.40
CA LYS A 74 -8.42 -14.70 2.17
C LYS A 74 -6.92 -14.51 2.43
N GLY A 75 -6.57 -13.55 3.30
CA GLY A 75 -5.19 -13.33 3.74
C GLY A 75 -4.64 -14.53 4.51
N VAL A 76 -5.44 -15.08 5.43
CA VAL A 76 -5.08 -16.29 6.18
C VAL A 76 -4.82 -17.47 5.23
N LEU A 77 -5.75 -17.73 4.30
CA LEU A 77 -5.60 -18.81 3.33
C LEU A 77 -4.36 -18.62 2.43
N GLU A 78 -4.06 -17.40 2.02
CA GLU A 78 -2.86 -17.11 1.20
C GLU A 78 -1.56 -17.30 2.01
N TYR A 79 -1.56 -16.93 3.29
CA TYR A 79 -0.46 -17.22 4.20
C TYR A 79 -0.24 -18.73 4.35
N GLU A 80 -1.29 -19.50 4.63
CA GLU A 80 -1.22 -20.96 4.76
C GLU A 80 -0.67 -21.62 3.48
N ARG A 81 -1.04 -21.09 2.32
CA ARG A 81 -0.62 -21.61 1.01
C ARG A 81 0.83 -21.27 0.66
N THR A 82 1.32 -20.11 1.07
CA THR A 82 2.60 -19.56 0.59
C THR A 82 3.69 -19.44 1.65
N GLY A 83 3.31 -19.49 2.93
CA GLY A 83 4.17 -19.14 4.07
C GLY A 83 4.59 -17.67 4.10
N LYS A 84 3.93 -16.79 3.32
CA LYS A 84 4.28 -15.37 3.23
C LYS A 84 3.20 -14.51 3.87
N GLU A 85 3.62 -13.61 4.75
CA GLU A 85 2.75 -12.60 5.38
C GLU A 85 2.01 -11.78 4.31
N PRO A 86 0.67 -11.75 4.32
CA PRO A 86 -0.12 -10.89 3.46
C PRO A 86 0.24 -9.42 3.69
N ASN A 87 0.58 -8.67 2.64
CA ASN A 87 1.06 -7.29 2.74
C ASN A 87 2.33 -7.10 3.59
N GLY A 88 3.07 -8.19 3.88
CA GLY A 88 4.38 -8.12 4.53
C GLY A 88 5.51 -7.73 3.58
N ARG A 89 6.75 -7.81 4.04
CA ARG A 89 7.98 -7.45 3.31
C ARG A 89 8.20 -8.12 1.94
N ASN A 90 7.41 -9.13 1.59
CA ASN A 90 7.57 -9.95 0.38
C ASN A 90 6.36 -9.94 -0.56
N THR A 91 5.22 -9.41 -0.12
CA THR A 91 3.98 -9.49 -0.90
C THR A 91 3.17 -8.22 -0.77
N VAL A 92 2.46 -7.87 -1.84
CA VAL A 92 1.32 -6.95 -1.77
C VAL A 92 0.10 -7.80 -2.07
N PHE A 93 -0.66 -8.12 -1.02
CA PHE A 93 -1.91 -8.88 -1.10
C PHE A 93 -3.04 -8.02 -1.67
N ARG A 94 -3.10 -6.74 -1.30
CA ARG A 94 -4.11 -5.79 -1.78
C ARG A 94 -3.44 -4.50 -2.30
N ILE A 95 -3.77 -4.11 -3.53
CA ILE A 95 -3.49 -2.75 -4.03
C ILE A 95 -4.70 -1.87 -3.71
N ASN A 96 -4.51 -0.87 -2.86
CA ASN A 96 -5.55 0.08 -2.45
C ASN A 96 -5.66 1.28 -3.40
N ALA A 97 -6.56 2.23 -3.11
CA ALA A 97 -6.67 3.47 -3.89
C ALA A 97 -5.44 4.36 -3.76
N VAL A 98 -4.81 4.36 -2.59
CA VAL A 98 -3.56 5.08 -2.32
C VAL A 98 -2.57 4.10 -1.71
N ASN A 99 -1.38 4.02 -2.30
CA ASN A 99 -0.30 3.17 -1.80
C ASN A 99 1.05 3.86 -1.97
N PHE A 100 1.97 3.48 -1.11
CA PHE A 100 3.39 3.66 -1.28
C PHE A 100 4.07 2.29 -1.17
N TRP A 101 5.03 2.03 -2.06
CA TRP A 101 5.92 0.88 -1.97
C TRP A 101 7.34 1.33 -2.28
N ASP A 102 8.31 0.97 -1.45
CA ASP A 102 9.72 1.22 -1.71
C ASP A 102 10.25 0.37 -2.87
N ARG A 103 11.47 0.66 -3.30
CA ARG A 103 12.17 -0.07 -4.36
C ARG A 103 12.22 -1.57 -4.11
N GLU A 104 12.51 -2.00 -2.89
CA GLU A 104 12.70 -3.42 -2.59
C GLU A 104 11.36 -4.17 -2.60
N LEU A 105 10.29 -3.59 -2.05
CA LEU A 105 8.94 -4.15 -2.12
C LEU A 105 8.42 -4.17 -3.56
N CYS A 106 8.66 -3.11 -4.36
CA CYS A 106 8.34 -3.12 -5.79
C CYS A 106 8.94 -4.35 -6.50
N LYS A 107 10.22 -4.62 -6.24
CA LYS A 107 10.93 -5.77 -6.80
C LYS A 107 10.40 -7.10 -6.27
N ARG A 108 10.20 -7.23 -4.95
CA ARG A 108 9.75 -8.49 -4.32
C ARG A 108 8.32 -8.85 -4.71
N ALA A 109 7.40 -7.89 -4.70
CA ALA A 109 5.98 -8.12 -4.92
C ALA A 109 5.61 -8.15 -6.42
N PHE A 110 6.22 -7.29 -7.24
CA PHE A 110 5.82 -7.12 -8.65
C PHE A 110 6.90 -7.54 -9.66
N ARG A 111 8.15 -7.78 -9.22
CA ARG A 111 9.31 -8.00 -10.08
C ARG A 111 9.58 -6.84 -11.04
N LEU A 112 9.33 -5.62 -10.57
CA LEU A 112 9.47 -4.37 -11.32
C LEU A 112 10.30 -3.37 -10.52
N SER A 113 11.00 -2.49 -11.21
CA SER A 113 11.56 -1.28 -10.59
C SER A 113 10.46 -0.23 -10.36
N PRO A 114 10.69 0.78 -9.48
CA PRO A 114 9.78 1.92 -9.36
C PRO A 114 9.47 2.59 -10.71
N ALA A 115 10.50 2.83 -11.53
CA ALA A 115 10.35 3.42 -12.87
C ALA A 115 9.47 2.57 -13.81
N ASP A 116 9.58 1.24 -13.77
CA ASP A 116 8.72 0.36 -14.58
C ASP A 116 7.25 0.45 -14.16
N ILE A 117 6.98 0.55 -12.85
CA ILE A 117 5.62 0.69 -12.32
C ILE A 117 5.04 2.04 -12.75
N VAL A 118 5.79 3.14 -12.54
CA VAL A 118 5.40 4.49 -12.97
C VAL A 118 5.08 4.49 -14.46
N LYS A 119 5.97 3.93 -15.29
CA LYS A 119 5.77 3.83 -16.75
C LYS A 119 4.49 3.08 -17.13
N ARG A 120 4.15 1.98 -16.43
CA ARG A 120 2.96 1.17 -16.73
C ARG A 120 1.65 1.81 -16.27
N LEU A 121 1.69 2.66 -15.25
CA LEU A 121 0.51 3.25 -14.65
C LEU A 121 0.27 4.70 -15.10
N THR A 122 1.28 5.37 -15.66
CA THR A 122 1.14 6.75 -16.16
C THR A 122 0.02 6.85 -17.18
N GLY A 123 -0.94 7.73 -16.94
CA GLY A 123 -2.13 7.93 -17.79
C GLY A 123 -3.28 6.95 -17.52
N GLU A 124 -3.08 5.92 -16.70
CA GLU A 124 -4.09 4.91 -16.35
C GLU A 124 -4.69 5.12 -14.94
N VAL A 125 -4.05 5.97 -14.13
CA VAL A 125 -4.42 6.31 -12.75
C VAL A 125 -4.37 7.82 -12.55
N GLU A 126 -4.98 8.32 -11.47
CA GLU A 126 -5.00 9.76 -11.16
C GLU A 126 -3.60 10.36 -10.99
N SER A 127 -2.72 9.67 -10.25
CA SER A 127 -1.31 10.06 -10.15
C SER A 127 -0.41 8.86 -9.81
N VAL A 128 0.77 8.83 -10.40
CA VAL A 128 1.83 7.87 -10.08
C VAL A 128 3.19 8.53 -10.28
N SER A 129 4.09 8.38 -9.32
CA SER A 129 5.41 9.01 -9.39
C SER A 129 6.46 8.22 -8.61
N GLU A 130 7.72 8.38 -9.01
CA GLU A 130 8.84 7.98 -8.15
C GLU A 130 8.90 8.94 -6.96
N PHE A 131 8.90 8.38 -5.76
CA PHE A 131 8.87 9.13 -4.50
C PHE A 131 9.63 8.34 -3.44
N TYR A 132 10.47 8.99 -2.62
CA TYR A 132 11.18 8.37 -1.48
C TYR A 132 11.78 6.97 -1.77
N ASP A 133 12.59 6.88 -2.84
CA ASP A 133 13.15 5.62 -3.38
C ASP A 133 12.12 4.50 -3.65
N GLY A 134 10.91 4.88 -4.02
CA GLY A 134 9.78 3.98 -4.24
C GLY A 134 8.77 4.56 -5.22
N VAL A 135 7.52 4.11 -5.12
CA VAL A 135 6.39 4.57 -5.92
C VAL A 135 5.29 5.05 -5.01
N LEU A 136 4.88 6.30 -5.18
CA LEU A 136 3.61 6.81 -4.68
C LEU A 136 2.55 6.62 -5.76
N LEU A 137 1.54 5.82 -5.46
CA LEU A 137 0.41 5.51 -6.33
C LEU A 137 -0.88 6.09 -5.75
N ILE A 138 -1.54 6.95 -6.52
CA ILE A 138 -2.89 7.44 -6.27
C ILE A 138 -3.74 6.98 -7.46
N VAL A 139 -4.48 5.88 -7.27
CA VAL A 139 -5.45 5.39 -8.25
C VAL A 139 -6.58 6.41 -8.40
N THR A 140 -7.07 6.92 -7.28
CA THR A 140 -8.02 8.04 -7.21
C THR A 140 -8.02 8.68 -5.83
N SER A 141 -8.31 9.99 -5.77
CA SER A 141 -8.56 10.75 -4.53
C SER A 141 -10.03 10.82 -4.14
N GLN A 142 -10.93 10.20 -4.90
CA GLN A 142 -12.35 10.15 -4.56
C GLN A 142 -12.60 9.16 -3.40
N ILE A 143 -13.61 9.47 -2.58
CA ILE A 143 -14.10 8.55 -1.56
C ILE A 143 -14.90 7.45 -2.27
N LEU A 144 -14.51 6.20 -2.07
CA LEU A 144 -15.06 5.06 -2.77
C LEU A 144 -15.99 4.20 -1.89
N THR A 145 -16.93 3.54 -2.55
CA THR A 145 -17.69 2.43 -1.99
C THR A 145 -16.80 1.21 -1.75
N THR A 146 -17.29 0.24 -0.99
CA THR A 146 -16.54 -0.99 -0.69
C THR A 146 -16.23 -1.78 -1.96
N GLU A 147 -17.21 -1.87 -2.86
CA GLU A 147 -17.12 -2.61 -4.13
C GLU A 147 -16.11 -1.95 -5.09
N GLU A 148 -16.05 -0.61 -5.11
CA GLU A 148 -15.06 0.13 -5.89
C GLU A 148 -13.64 -0.09 -5.35
N HIS A 149 -13.45 -0.09 -4.02
CA HIS A 149 -12.16 -0.43 -3.42
C HIS A 149 -11.72 -1.87 -3.78
N GLU A 150 -12.64 -2.84 -3.74
CA GLU A 150 -12.34 -4.23 -4.11
C GLU A 150 -11.92 -4.36 -5.58
N ALA A 151 -12.52 -3.56 -6.49
CA ALA A 151 -12.23 -3.58 -7.92
C ALA A 151 -10.85 -3.02 -8.29
N ILE A 152 -10.28 -2.13 -7.46
CA ILE A 152 -8.97 -1.49 -7.73
C ILE A 152 -7.86 -2.52 -7.89
N ASP A 153 -7.79 -3.50 -7.00
CA ASP A 153 -6.70 -4.49 -7.00
C ASP A 153 -6.62 -5.24 -8.34
N ALA A 154 -7.76 -5.77 -8.79
CA ALA A 154 -7.83 -6.50 -10.06
C ALA A 154 -7.46 -5.61 -11.25
N ARG A 155 -7.92 -4.35 -11.25
CA ARG A 155 -7.61 -3.35 -12.30
C ARG A 155 -6.11 -3.05 -12.34
N VAL A 156 -5.52 -2.64 -11.22
CA VAL A 156 -4.09 -2.24 -11.18
C VAL A 156 -3.19 -3.43 -11.47
N ARG A 157 -3.47 -4.62 -10.92
CA ARG A 157 -2.69 -5.83 -11.26
C ARG A 157 -2.75 -6.17 -12.74
N LYS A 158 -3.87 -5.92 -13.44
CA LYS A 158 -3.94 -6.13 -14.89
C LYS A 158 -2.96 -5.21 -15.63
N LEU A 159 -2.88 -3.94 -15.24
CA LEU A 159 -1.95 -2.97 -15.82
C LEU A 159 -0.49 -3.35 -15.53
N LEU A 160 -0.20 -3.75 -14.29
CA LEU A 160 1.14 -4.19 -13.88
C LEU A 160 1.58 -5.51 -14.54
N ARG A 161 0.66 -6.32 -15.07
CA ARG A 161 0.97 -7.56 -15.82
C ARG A 161 1.20 -7.32 -17.33
N HIS A 162 0.87 -6.14 -17.88
CA HIS A 162 0.83 -5.93 -19.33
C HIS A 162 2.22 -5.71 -19.97
N LYS A 163 2.31 -6.10 -21.26
CA LYS A 163 3.49 -6.51 -22.04
C LYS A 163 4.66 -5.52 -22.14
N LEU A 164 5.88 -6.07 -22.12
CA LEU A 164 7.02 -5.57 -22.90
C LEU A 164 6.55 -5.36 -24.35
N PHE A 165 6.33 -4.12 -24.76
CA PHE A 165 6.26 -3.79 -26.17
C PHE A 165 7.66 -3.98 -26.75
N GLY A 166 7.75 -4.88 -27.74
CA GLY A 166 8.95 -5.07 -28.54
C GLY A 166 9.36 -3.75 -29.18
N PHE A 167 10.64 -3.45 -29.08
CA PHE A 167 11.29 -2.52 -29.99
C PHE A 167 11.87 -3.35 -31.15
N PHE A 168 11.54 -2.89 -32.36
CA PHE A 168 12.10 -3.30 -33.64
C PHE A 168 13.62 -3.21 -33.65
#